data_AF-A0A524MQF0-F1
#
_entry.id   AF-A0A524MQF0-F1
#
_cell.length_a   1.000
_cell.length_b   1.000
_cell.length_c   1.000
_cell.angle_alpha   90.00
_cell.angle_beta   90.00
_cell.angle_gamma   90.00
#
_symmetry.space_group_name_H-M   'P 1'
#
loop_
_entity.id
_entity.type
_entity.pdbx_description
1 polymer ?
#
loop_
_entity_poly.entity_id
_entity_poly.type
_entity_poly.pdbx_seq_one_letter_code
_entity_poly.pdbx_strand_id
1 'polypeptide(L)'
;MEEENGEVYSTIFSALRHGVRRNILRMLDKQELPFSAMEEALSLSSSHLTYHLDALKELVSKTETGYKLSVFGQAAVEMIERVENPPQEIAKRHLRYKQISIILLAVTLLTSGLFGYTQIQLYTLRDIQTDQNNQISVLTEKLEPYESLREQLETRPETHFSKGVFAVVGWTVEYEHDFNEEHWYDANHYPPYYYAMFYAPSDNLTLFLEPGKYLTPDDFEYPLMVQKGNAWWNESGVKQFEYYGNETFLSWASPIIWQQNVSRTDIIDIQLEEMGWYTLCMTGPIKVNENGSIGMRFGVVTLDEGGNPYPVYAHAWIDFKLLNSDGDAVLFNIWSRG
;
A
#
# COMPACT_ATOMS: atom_id res chain seq x y z
N MET A 1 -73.54 39.71 -38.01
CA MET A 1 -72.24 40.39 -38.20
C MET A 1 -71.10 39.44 -38.61
N GLU A 2 -71.32 38.12 -38.70
CA GLU A 2 -70.31 37.18 -39.21
C GLU A 2 -70.41 36.90 -40.72
N GLU A 3 -71.61 37.00 -41.33
CA GLU A 3 -71.80 36.78 -42.78
C GLU A 3 -71.11 37.85 -43.64
N GLU A 4 -71.07 39.10 -43.17
CA GLU A 4 -70.51 40.26 -43.90
C GLU A 4 -68.99 40.13 -44.11
N ASN A 5 -68.25 39.56 -43.14
CA ASN A 5 -66.80 39.40 -43.26
C ASN A 5 -66.42 38.32 -44.29
N GLY A 6 -67.22 37.25 -44.43
CA GLY A 6 -66.95 36.15 -45.37
C GLY A 6 -67.03 36.59 -46.84
N GLU A 7 -67.96 37.49 -47.15
CA GLU A 7 -68.12 38.07 -48.49
C GLU A 7 -66.94 38.98 -48.85
N VAL A 8 -66.43 39.77 -47.89
CA VAL A 8 -65.24 40.61 -48.06
C VAL A 8 -64.03 39.75 -48.39
N TYR A 9 -63.74 38.69 -47.62
CA TYR A 9 -62.60 37.82 -47.91
C TYR A 9 -62.70 37.11 -49.26
N SER A 10 -63.89 36.62 -49.63
CA SER A 10 -64.13 36.00 -50.94
C SER A 10 -63.87 36.99 -52.09
N THR A 11 -64.30 38.24 -51.90
CA THR A 11 -64.08 39.34 -52.85
C THR A 11 -62.60 39.67 -52.99
N ILE A 12 -61.85 39.75 -51.88
CA ILE A 12 -60.39 39.95 -51.89
C ILE A 12 -59.70 38.82 -52.65
N PHE A 13 -59.96 37.55 -52.33
CA PHE A 13 -59.32 36.43 -53.01
C PHE A 13 -59.68 36.33 -54.51
N SER A 14 -60.94 36.60 -54.87
CA SER A 14 -61.38 36.66 -56.27
C SER A 14 -60.69 37.78 -57.05
N ALA A 15 -60.54 38.95 -56.43
CA ALA A 15 -59.82 40.08 -56.99
C ALA A 15 -58.32 39.77 -57.19
N LEU A 16 -57.68 39.12 -56.21
CA LEU A 16 -56.24 38.82 -56.25
C LEU A 16 -55.84 37.68 -57.19
N ARG A 17 -56.77 36.85 -57.68
CA ARG A 17 -56.46 35.78 -58.65
C ARG A 17 -55.94 36.30 -59.99
N HIS A 18 -56.34 37.51 -60.38
CA HIS A 18 -56.00 38.05 -61.69
C HIS A 18 -54.70 38.86 -61.68
N GLY A 19 -53.74 38.53 -62.55
CA GLY A 19 -52.42 39.20 -62.58
C GLY A 19 -52.49 40.72 -62.78
N VAL A 20 -53.36 41.18 -63.69
CA VAL A 20 -53.60 42.62 -63.92
C VAL A 20 -54.07 43.34 -62.65
N ARG A 21 -54.96 42.72 -61.87
CA ARG A 21 -55.48 43.31 -60.62
C ARG A 21 -54.39 43.39 -59.55
N ARG A 22 -53.54 42.36 -59.41
CA ARG A 22 -52.36 42.42 -58.54
C ARG A 22 -51.40 43.53 -58.95
N ASN A 23 -51.20 43.74 -60.26
CA ASN A 23 -50.35 44.83 -60.75
C ASN A 23 -50.96 46.20 -60.47
N ILE A 24 -52.28 46.40 -60.65
CA ILE A 24 -52.98 47.63 -60.24
C ILE A 24 -52.73 47.89 -58.76
N LEU A 25 -52.92 46.90 -57.89
CA LEU A 25 -52.71 47.06 -56.46
C LEU A 25 -51.26 47.43 -56.10
N ARG A 26 -50.25 46.78 -56.72
CA ARG A 26 -48.82 47.14 -56.54
C ARG A 26 -48.48 48.54 -57.04
N MET A 27 -49.14 49.01 -58.10
CA MET A 27 -48.93 50.36 -58.61
C MET A 27 -49.51 51.40 -57.64
N LEU A 28 -50.73 51.14 -57.14
CA LEU A 28 -51.41 52.00 -56.19
C LEU A 28 -50.83 51.97 -54.77
N ASP A 29 -50.11 50.91 -54.41
CA ASP A 29 -49.34 50.81 -53.17
C ASP A 29 -48.18 51.82 -53.15
N LYS A 30 -47.60 52.11 -54.32
CA LYS A 30 -46.50 53.06 -54.45
C LYS A 30 -46.99 54.51 -54.41
N GLN A 31 -48.08 54.80 -55.12
CA GLN A 31 -48.65 56.14 -55.20
C GLN A 31 -50.08 56.13 -55.74
N GLU A 32 -50.84 57.18 -55.44
CA GLU A 32 -52.13 57.45 -56.07
C GLU A 32 -51.96 57.77 -57.56
N LEU A 33 -52.79 57.19 -58.43
CA LEU A 33 -52.67 57.35 -59.89
C LEU A 33 -54.00 57.77 -60.53
N PRO A 34 -53.99 58.72 -61.49
CA PRO A 34 -55.16 59.00 -62.31
C PRO A 34 -55.48 57.83 -63.24
N PHE A 35 -56.74 57.74 -63.67
CA PHE A 35 -57.22 56.65 -64.55
C PHE A 35 -56.35 56.51 -65.81
N SER A 36 -56.07 57.61 -66.50
CA SER A 36 -55.26 57.63 -67.72
C SER A 36 -53.82 57.13 -67.51
N ALA A 37 -53.21 57.44 -66.37
CA ALA A 37 -51.86 56.95 -66.05
C ALA A 37 -51.85 55.43 -65.82
N MET A 38 -52.90 54.87 -65.19
CA MET A 38 -53.04 53.43 -65.05
C MET A 38 -53.32 52.74 -66.39
N GLU A 39 -54.12 53.33 -67.28
CA GLU A 39 -54.38 52.79 -68.62
C GLU A 39 -53.09 52.69 -69.43
N GLU A 40 -52.30 53.77 -69.43
CA GLU A 40 -51.03 53.85 -70.15
C GLU A 40 -50.03 52.82 -69.61
N ALA A 41 -49.82 52.79 -68.29
CA ALA A 41 -48.85 51.90 -67.66
C ALA A 41 -49.20 50.41 -67.77
N LEU A 42 -50.49 50.07 -67.87
CA LEU A 42 -50.95 48.68 -68.02
C LEU A 42 -51.25 48.31 -69.48
N SER A 43 -51.21 49.27 -70.41
CA SER A 43 -51.57 49.10 -71.83
C SER A 43 -52.97 48.47 -72.01
N LEU A 44 -53.94 48.94 -71.23
CA LEU A 44 -55.34 48.47 -71.26
C LEU A 44 -56.25 49.48 -71.94
N SER A 45 -57.29 49.01 -72.63
CA SER A 45 -58.37 49.90 -73.06
C SER A 45 -59.18 50.41 -71.87
N SER A 46 -59.84 51.56 -72.03
CA SER A 46 -60.67 52.16 -70.98
C SER A 46 -61.77 51.24 -70.46
N SER A 47 -62.36 50.44 -71.35
CA SER A 47 -63.34 49.41 -70.97
C SER A 47 -62.72 48.31 -70.10
N HIS A 48 -61.51 47.86 -70.39
CA HIS A 48 -60.82 46.83 -69.63
C HIS A 48 -60.31 47.32 -68.28
N LEU A 49 -59.76 48.54 -68.20
CA LEU A 49 -59.34 49.10 -66.92
C LEU A 49 -60.54 49.32 -65.99
N THR A 50 -61.65 49.84 -66.53
CA THR A 50 -62.89 50.02 -65.76
C THR A 50 -63.39 48.69 -65.22
N TYR A 51 -63.39 47.63 -66.04
CA TYR A 51 -63.73 46.27 -65.61
C TYR A 51 -62.85 45.76 -64.46
N HIS A 52 -61.55 46.03 -64.51
CA HIS A 52 -60.64 45.62 -63.43
C HIS A 52 -60.80 46.45 -62.16
N LEU A 53 -61.03 47.77 -62.26
CA LEU A 53 -61.26 48.65 -61.12
C LEU A 53 -62.59 48.37 -60.42
N ASP A 54 -63.64 48.05 -61.17
CA ASP A 54 -64.94 47.66 -60.61
C ASP A 54 -64.82 46.37 -59.79
N ALA A 55 -64.07 45.39 -60.29
CA ALA A 55 -63.77 44.17 -59.55
C ALA A 55 -62.80 44.37 -58.36
N LEU A 56 -62.18 45.54 -58.24
CA LEU A 56 -61.30 45.94 -57.12
C LEU A 56 -62.00 46.83 -56.09
N LYS A 57 -63.31 47.06 -56.24
CA LYS A 57 -64.14 48.03 -55.49
C LYS A 57 -63.71 48.30 -54.04
N GLU A 58 -63.61 47.27 -53.20
CA GLU A 58 -63.31 47.44 -51.77
C GLU A 58 -61.80 47.56 -51.47
N LEU A 59 -60.96 47.21 -52.43
CA LEU A 59 -59.50 47.27 -52.35
C LEU A 59 -58.94 48.63 -52.82
N VAL A 60 -59.71 49.40 -53.59
CA VAL A 60 -59.30 50.67 -54.18
C VAL A 60 -60.35 51.74 -53.91
N SER A 61 -59.93 52.96 -53.56
CA SER A 61 -60.80 54.12 -53.36
C SER A 61 -60.53 55.20 -54.41
N LYS A 62 -61.59 55.77 -54.99
CA LYS A 62 -61.51 56.90 -55.93
C LYS A 62 -61.38 58.21 -55.16
N THR A 63 -60.44 59.05 -55.54
CA THR A 63 -60.16 60.37 -54.97
C THR A 63 -60.45 61.47 -56.01
N GLU A 64 -60.25 62.72 -55.65
CA GLU A 64 -60.39 63.86 -56.58
C GLU A 64 -59.35 63.81 -57.71
N THR A 65 -58.17 63.26 -57.43
CA THR A 65 -57.02 63.23 -58.34
C THR A 65 -56.79 61.87 -59.02
N GLY A 66 -57.42 60.79 -58.54
CA GLY A 66 -57.22 59.46 -59.12
C GLY A 66 -57.79 58.32 -58.28
N TYR A 67 -57.00 57.27 -58.13
CA TYR A 67 -57.31 56.07 -57.37
C TYR A 67 -56.17 55.74 -56.42
N LYS A 68 -56.47 55.31 -55.20
CA LYS A 68 -55.51 54.85 -54.19
C LYS A 68 -55.97 53.56 -53.53
N LEU A 69 -55.07 52.85 -52.85
CA LEU A 69 -55.47 51.68 -52.05
C LEU A 69 -56.36 52.06 -50.87
N SER A 70 -57.33 51.19 -50.58
CA SER A 70 -58.02 51.18 -49.30
C SER A 70 -57.17 50.47 -48.24
N VAL A 71 -57.63 50.46 -46.98
CA VAL A 71 -57.02 49.68 -45.89
C VAL A 71 -56.99 48.19 -46.24
N PHE A 72 -58.06 47.66 -46.85
CA PHE A 72 -58.10 46.28 -47.33
C PHE A 72 -57.15 46.05 -48.52
N GLY A 73 -56.98 47.05 -49.38
CA GLY A 73 -56.00 47.04 -50.47
C GLY A 73 -54.56 46.88 -49.98
N GLN A 74 -54.17 47.61 -48.95
CA GLN A 74 -52.82 47.53 -48.35
C GLN A 74 -52.55 46.16 -47.73
N ALA A 75 -53.49 45.66 -46.92
CA ALA A 75 -53.38 44.32 -46.33
C ALA A 75 -53.30 43.21 -47.39
N ALA A 76 -54.03 43.37 -48.50
CA ALA A 76 -53.98 42.45 -49.63
C ALA A 76 -52.61 42.44 -50.32
N VAL A 77 -51.94 43.59 -50.47
CA VAL A 77 -50.58 43.68 -51.05
C VAL A 77 -49.54 43.02 -50.15
N GLU A 78 -49.59 43.27 -48.83
CA GLU A 78 -48.67 42.63 -47.88
C GLU A 78 -48.79 41.09 -47.90
N MET A 79 -50.02 40.58 -48.03
CA MET A 79 -50.25 39.14 -48.15
C MET A 79 -49.65 38.56 -49.43
N ILE A 80 -49.78 39.25 -50.57
CA ILE A 80 -49.19 38.84 -51.85
C ILE A 80 -47.67 38.73 -51.72
N GLU A 81 -47.02 39.71 -51.09
CA GLU A 81 -45.57 39.77 -50.95
C GLU A 81 -45.02 38.59 -50.13
N ARG A 82 -45.69 38.23 -49.03
CA ARG A 82 -45.28 37.08 -48.18
C ARG A 82 -45.44 35.73 -48.88
N VAL A 83 -46.45 35.58 -49.74
CA VAL A 83 -46.69 34.33 -50.47
C VAL A 83 -45.74 34.18 -51.65
N GLU A 84 -45.43 35.27 -52.36
CA GLU A 84 -44.50 35.24 -53.49
C GLU A 84 -43.03 35.11 -53.05
N ASN A 85 -42.68 35.56 -51.83
CA ASN A 85 -41.32 35.48 -51.27
C ASN A 85 -41.25 34.66 -49.96
N PRO A 86 -41.31 33.32 -50.01
CA PRO A 86 -41.23 32.50 -48.79
C PRO A 86 -39.84 32.59 -48.11
N PRO A 87 -39.76 32.71 -46.78
CA PRO A 87 -38.49 32.85 -46.06
C PRO A 87 -37.62 31.58 -46.14
N GLN A 88 -36.35 31.73 -46.54
CA GLN A 88 -35.38 30.64 -46.80
C GLN A 88 -34.76 29.97 -45.54
N GLU A 89 -35.35 30.08 -44.36
CA GLU A 89 -34.67 29.75 -43.09
C GLU A 89 -34.44 28.25 -42.83
N ILE A 90 -35.16 27.36 -43.52
CA ILE A 90 -35.18 25.93 -43.18
C ILE A 90 -33.85 25.22 -43.52
N ALA A 91 -33.12 25.65 -44.55
CA ALA A 91 -31.91 24.97 -45.01
C ALA A 91 -30.69 25.13 -44.07
N LYS A 92 -30.58 26.25 -43.34
CA LYS A 92 -29.41 26.54 -42.49
C LYS A 92 -29.41 25.73 -41.18
N ARG A 93 -30.57 25.23 -40.74
CA ARG A 93 -30.73 24.52 -39.47
C ARG A 93 -30.14 23.10 -39.48
N HIS A 94 -30.20 22.40 -40.62
CA HIS A 94 -29.69 21.03 -40.75
C HIS A 94 -28.16 20.91 -40.73
N LEU A 95 -27.43 21.90 -41.25
CA LEU A 95 -25.96 21.87 -41.24
C LEU A 95 -25.37 21.99 -39.83
N ARG A 96 -26.02 22.75 -38.93
CA ARG A 96 -25.55 22.93 -37.54
C ARG A 96 -25.62 21.63 -36.73
N TYR A 97 -26.65 20.81 -36.89
CA TYR A 97 -26.78 19.56 -36.14
C TYR A 97 -25.72 18.51 -36.52
N LYS A 98 -25.34 18.42 -37.80
CA LYS A 98 -24.26 17.52 -38.23
C LYS A 98 -22.93 17.90 -37.58
N GLN A 99 -22.59 19.18 -37.53
CA GLN A 99 -21.37 19.66 -36.88
C GLN A 99 -21.34 19.34 -35.39
N ILE A 100 -22.46 19.57 -34.68
CA ILE A 100 -22.58 19.25 -33.25
C ILE A 100 -22.40 17.74 -33.00
N SER A 101 -22.99 16.89 -33.84
CA SER A 101 -22.87 15.43 -33.68
C SER A 101 -21.44 14.92 -33.86
N ILE A 102 -20.66 15.51 -34.78
CA ILE A 102 -19.25 15.14 -35.01
C ILE A 102 -18.40 15.55 -33.79
N ILE A 103 -18.63 16.74 -33.25
CA ILE A 103 -17.91 17.22 -32.05
C ILE A 103 -18.21 16.31 -30.86
N LEU A 104 -19.48 15.97 -30.63
CA LEU A 104 -19.89 15.05 -29.56
C LEU A 104 -19.18 13.69 -29.69
N LEU A 105 -19.19 13.11 -30.90
CA LEU A 105 -18.55 11.82 -31.14
C LEU A 105 -17.04 11.88 -30.91
N ALA A 106 -16.37 12.95 -31.35
CA ALA A 106 -14.94 13.16 -31.10
C ALA A 106 -14.64 13.28 -29.59
N VAL A 107 -15.44 14.02 -28.84
CA VAL A 107 -15.29 14.15 -27.38
C VAL A 107 -15.49 12.80 -26.70
N THR A 108 -16.51 12.03 -27.07
CA THR A 108 -16.75 10.69 -26.48
C THR A 108 -15.60 9.72 -26.76
N LEU A 109 -15.02 9.78 -27.96
CA LEU A 109 -13.89 8.92 -28.31
C LEU A 109 -12.63 9.28 -27.51
N LEU A 110 -12.37 10.59 -27.33
CA LEU A 110 -11.25 11.09 -26.54
C LEU A 110 -11.41 10.74 -25.05
N THR A 111 -12.60 10.92 -24.48
CA THR A 111 -12.85 10.58 -23.06
C THR A 111 -12.76 9.08 -22.82
N SER A 112 -13.26 8.26 -23.74
CA SER A 112 -13.12 6.80 -23.68
C SER A 112 -11.65 6.36 -23.74
N GLY A 113 -10.85 6.96 -24.63
CA GLY A 113 -9.42 6.70 -24.72
C GLY A 113 -8.67 7.06 -23.45
N LEU A 114 -8.94 8.24 -22.87
CA LEU A 114 -8.36 8.63 -21.58
C LEU A 114 -8.75 7.65 -20.46
N PHE A 115 -10.02 7.23 -20.40
CA PHE A 115 -10.49 6.30 -19.40
C PHE A 115 -9.82 4.92 -19.54
N GLY A 116 -9.65 4.41 -20.76
CA GLY A 116 -8.91 3.17 -21.00
C GLY A 116 -7.45 3.26 -20.53
N TYR A 117 -6.79 4.39 -20.82
CA TYR A 117 -5.42 4.63 -20.37
C TYR A 117 -5.29 4.66 -18.85
N THR A 118 -6.20 5.34 -18.14
CA THR A 118 -6.17 5.38 -16.67
C THR A 118 -6.45 4.02 -16.05
N GLN A 119 -7.32 3.19 -16.64
CA GLN A 119 -7.54 1.82 -16.17
C GLN A 119 -6.30 0.96 -16.30
N ILE A 120 -5.59 1.01 -17.44
CA ILE A 120 -4.34 0.26 -17.63
C ILE A 120 -3.29 0.67 -16.58
N GLN A 121 -3.14 1.98 -16.34
CA GLN A 121 -2.22 2.49 -15.31
C GLN A 121 -2.60 2.00 -13.91
N LEU A 122 -3.89 2.00 -13.57
CA LEU A 122 -4.39 1.49 -12.29
C LEU A 122 -4.12 -0.02 -12.13
N TYR A 123 -4.30 -0.82 -13.18
CA TYR A 123 -3.94 -2.25 -13.15
C TYR A 123 -2.45 -2.44 -12.90
N THR A 124 -1.58 -1.73 -13.62
CA THR A 124 -0.13 -1.84 -13.41
C THR A 124 0.30 -1.45 -12.00
N LEU A 125 -0.32 -0.42 -11.41
CA LEU A 125 -0.04 -0.02 -10.03
C LEU A 125 -0.49 -1.07 -9.02
N ARG A 126 -1.64 -1.71 -9.25
CA ARG A 126 -2.16 -2.77 -8.38
C ARG A 126 -1.25 -4.00 -8.40
N ASP A 127 -0.72 -4.36 -9.57
CA ASP A 127 0.22 -5.47 -9.70
C ASP A 127 1.52 -5.19 -8.96
N ILE A 128 2.09 -3.98 -9.12
CA ILE A 128 3.29 -3.56 -8.37
C ILE A 128 3.04 -3.58 -6.85
N GLN A 129 1.89 -3.08 -6.40
CA GLN A 129 1.54 -3.09 -4.98
C GLN A 129 1.41 -4.53 -4.44
N THR A 130 0.85 -5.44 -5.23
CA THR A 130 0.71 -6.85 -4.84
C THR A 130 2.08 -7.52 -4.73
N ASP A 131 2.98 -7.27 -5.69
CA ASP A 131 4.35 -7.76 -5.64
C ASP A 131 5.10 -7.23 -4.41
N GLN A 132 5.00 -5.94 -4.13
CA GLN A 132 5.60 -5.34 -2.92
C GLN A 132 5.05 -5.95 -1.64
N ASN A 133 3.74 -6.17 -1.54
CA ASN A 133 3.13 -6.81 -0.36
C ASN A 133 3.61 -8.24 -0.18
N ASN A 134 3.78 -8.99 -1.27
CA ASN A 134 4.35 -10.34 -1.22
C ASN A 134 5.80 -10.32 -0.73
N GLN A 135 6.63 -9.38 -1.24
CA GLN A 135 8.01 -9.21 -0.77
C GLN A 135 8.07 -8.84 0.72
N ILE A 136 7.20 -7.91 1.17
CA ILE A 136 7.10 -7.55 2.59
C ILE A 136 6.72 -8.76 3.42
N SER A 137 5.72 -9.55 3.00
CA SER A 137 5.30 -10.75 3.72
C SER A 137 6.45 -11.75 3.88
N VAL A 138 7.23 -11.99 2.82
CA VAL A 138 8.40 -12.88 2.85
C VAL A 138 9.49 -12.33 3.78
N LEU A 139 9.72 -11.01 3.77
CA LEU A 139 10.69 -10.39 4.68
C LEU A 139 10.22 -10.43 6.15
N THR A 140 8.93 -10.20 6.40
CA THR A 140 8.33 -10.30 7.73
C THR A 140 8.44 -11.71 8.27
N GLU A 141 8.13 -12.73 7.47
CA GLU A 141 8.30 -14.14 7.85
C GLU A 141 9.76 -14.47 8.19
N LYS A 142 10.73 -13.94 7.44
CA LYS A 142 12.17 -14.10 7.74
C LYS A 142 12.62 -13.35 9.00
N LEU A 143 11.91 -12.29 9.40
CA LEU A 143 12.26 -11.46 10.55
C LEU A 143 11.56 -11.88 11.83
N GLU A 144 10.45 -12.62 11.76
CA GLU A 144 9.64 -13.06 12.91
C GLU A 144 10.48 -13.76 14.00
N PRO A 145 11.42 -14.68 13.70
CA PRO A 145 12.28 -15.28 14.71
C PRO A 145 13.17 -14.27 15.45
N TYR A 146 13.49 -13.15 14.80
CA TYR A 146 14.34 -12.09 15.34
C TYR A 146 13.55 -10.99 16.06
N GLU A 147 12.20 -11.01 16.03
CA GLU A 147 11.41 -10.04 16.79
C GLU A 147 11.62 -10.20 18.29
N SER A 148 11.72 -11.44 18.77
CA SER A 148 12.04 -11.75 20.17
C SER A 148 13.42 -11.21 20.58
N LEU A 149 14.42 -11.36 19.71
CA LEU A 149 15.76 -10.81 19.91
C LEU A 149 15.74 -9.28 19.96
N ARG A 150 14.99 -8.64 19.05
CA ARG A 150 14.81 -7.20 19.00
C ARG A 150 14.09 -6.66 20.25
N GLU A 151 13.01 -7.30 20.67
CA GLU A 151 12.25 -6.89 21.87
C GLU A 151 13.14 -6.96 23.12
N GLN A 152 13.99 -7.99 23.24
CA GLN A 152 14.96 -8.09 24.34
C GLN A 152 15.97 -6.94 24.35
N LEU A 153 16.38 -6.46 23.17
CA LEU A 153 17.27 -5.30 23.04
C LEU A 153 16.55 -3.97 23.33
N GLU A 154 15.28 -3.83 22.96
CA GLU A 154 14.51 -2.58 23.11
C GLU A 154 13.89 -2.40 24.51
N THR A 155 13.47 -3.47 25.19
CA THR A 155 12.68 -3.39 26.44
C THR A 155 13.49 -3.22 27.72
N ARG A 156 14.83 -3.26 27.67
CA ARG A 156 15.70 -3.15 28.87
C ARG A 156 16.74 -2.04 28.78
N PRO A 157 16.31 -0.76 28.74
CA PRO A 157 17.22 0.39 28.60
C PRO A 157 18.27 0.52 29.73
N GLU A 158 18.04 -0.10 30.89
CA GLU A 158 19.01 -0.10 32.01
C GLU A 158 20.24 -1.01 31.78
N THR A 159 20.21 -1.85 30.74
CA THR A 159 21.35 -2.71 30.34
C THR A 159 22.25 -2.10 29.27
N HIS A 160 21.96 -0.88 28.80
CA HIS A 160 22.62 -0.34 27.61
C HIS A 160 24.06 0.14 27.79
N PHE A 161 24.59 0.38 28.99
CA PHE A 161 25.92 0.98 29.12
C PHE A 161 26.86 0.47 30.22
N SER A 162 26.60 -0.70 30.80
CA SER A 162 27.65 -1.50 31.45
C SER A 162 27.14 -2.93 31.67
N LYS A 163 27.64 -3.90 30.90
CA LYS A 163 27.31 -5.35 31.03
C LYS A 163 25.89 -5.68 30.54
N GLY A 164 25.76 -6.43 29.45
CA GLY A 164 24.52 -6.46 28.66
C GLY A 164 24.30 -7.67 27.76
N VAL A 165 23.20 -7.61 27.01
CA VAL A 165 22.81 -8.60 25.99
C VAL A 165 23.47 -8.24 24.65
N PHE A 166 24.14 -9.19 24.00
CA PHE A 166 24.86 -9.01 22.73
C PHE A 166 24.25 -9.88 21.64
N ALA A 167 23.94 -9.32 20.47
CA ALA A 167 23.56 -10.11 19.30
C ALA A 167 24.81 -10.60 18.56
N VAL A 168 25.00 -11.92 18.47
CA VAL A 168 26.21 -12.56 17.93
C VAL A 168 25.85 -13.76 17.05
N VAL A 169 26.77 -14.18 16.18
CA VAL A 169 26.65 -15.38 15.32
C VAL A 169 27.46 -16.56 15.89
N GLY A 170 28.36 -16.27 16.84
CA GLY A 170 29.12 -17.24 17.61
C GLY A 170 29.72 -16.59 18.85
N TRP A 171 30.09 -17.40 19.83
CA TRP A 171 30.66 -16.97 21.10
C TRP A 171 31.66 -17.98 21.63
N THR A 172 32.56 -17.53 22.51
CA THR A 172 33.57 -18.38 23.16
C THR A 172 33.37 -18.35 24.68
N VAL A 173 33.31 -19.53 25.29
CA VAL A 173 33.36 -19.73 26.75
C VAL A 173 34.77 -20.17 27.08
N GLU A 174 35.41 -19.56 28.08
CA GLU A 174 36.81 -19.83 28.42
C GLU A 174 36.93 -20.20 29.91
N TYR A 175 37.70 -21.24 30.16
CA TYR A 175 38.07 -21.72 31.47
C TYR A 175 39.58 -21.64 31.60
N GLU A 176 40.06 -20.81 32.51
CA GLU A 176 41.47 -20.69 32.85
C GLU A 176 41.63 -20.85 34.37
N HIS A 177 42.56 -21.71 34.79
CA HIS A 177 42.82 -21.99 36.19
C HIS A 177 44.28 -22.35 36.42
N ASP A 178 44.99 -21.57 37.24
CA ASP A 178 46.32 -21.90 37.74
C ASP A 178 46.22 -22.49 39.16
N PHE A 179 46.52 -23.80 39.29
CA PHE A 179 46.46 -24.52 40.55
C PHE A 179 47.66 -24.23 41.48
N ASN A 180 48.71 -23.55 40.99
CA ASN A 180 49.85 -23.14 41.82
C ASN A 180 49.65 -21.79 42.50
N GLU A 181 48.73 -20.96 42.01
CA GLU A 181 48.47 -19.67 42.66
C GLU A 181 47.71 -19.89 43.97
N GLU A 182 48.31 -19.46 45.09
CA GLU A 182 47.74 -19.56 46.45
C GLU A 182 46.37 -18.84 46.60
N HIS A 183 45.95 -18.08 45.59
CA HIS A 183 44.75 -17.26 45.53
C HIS A 183 43.56 -17.89 44.80
N TRP A 184 43.59 -19.19 44.50
CA TRP A 184 42.44 -19.89 43.88
C TRP A 184 41.12 -19.81 44.69
N TYR A 185 41.19 -19.42 45.97
CA TYR A 185 40.04 -19.14 46.85
C TYR A 185 39.60 -17.67 46.88
N ASP A 186 40.30 -16.73 46.24
CA ASP A 186 39.86 -15.35 46.20
C ASP A 186 38.60 -15.25 45.34
N ALA A 187 37.45 -15.22 46.02
CA ALA A 187 36.14 -15.13 45.39
C ALA A 187 35.96 -13.86 44.52
N ASN A 188 36.90 -12.91 44.59
CA ASN A 188 36.91 -11.73 43.74
C ASN A 188 37.60 -11.96 42.38
N HIS A 189 38.31 -13.08 42.20
CA HIS A 189 39.05 -13.41 40.99
C HIS A 189 38.38 -14.45 40.10
N TYR A 190 37.12 -14.86 40.36
CA TYR A 190 36.42 -15.77 39.46
C TYR A 190 36.33 -15.14 38.05
N PRO A 191 37.04 -15.69 37.04
CA PRO A 191 36.89 -15.29 35.66
C PRO A 191 35.42 -15.41 35.26
N PRO A 192 34.81 -14.37 34.69
CA PRO A 192 33.38 -14.36 34.35
C PRO A 192 33.01 -15.31 33.18
N TYR A 193 33.91 -16.19 32.75
CA TYR A 193 33.86 -16.83 31.44
C TYR A 193 33.56 -18.33 31.43
N TYR A 194 33.27 -18.96 32.58
CA TYR A 194 33.04 -20.42 32.65
C TYR A 194 31.68 -20.90 32.13
N TYR A 195 30.79 -19.96 31.84
CA TYR A 195 29.46 -20.23 31.35
C TYR A 195 29.00 -19.11 30.41
N ALA A 196 28.05 -19.42 29.55
CA ALA A 196 27.35 -18.44 28.74
C ALA A 196 25.85 -18.67 28.83
N MET A 197 25.09 -17.61 29.08
CA MET A 197 23.65 -17.60 28.84
C MET A 197 23.39 -17.08 27.44
N PHE A 198 22.65 -17.83 26.65
CA PHE A 198 22.29 -17.42 25.31
C PHE A 198 20.81 -17.67 25.04
N TYR A 199 20.21 -16.87 24.17
CA TYR A 199 18.81 -16.98 23.77
C TYR A 199 18.72 -17.56 22.37
N ALA A 200 18.12 -18.74 22.25
CA ALA A 200 17.78 -19.38 20.98
C ALA A 200 16.53 -18.70 20.38
N PRO A 201 16.62 -18.06 19.22
CA PRO A 201 15.52 -17.27 18.63
C PRO A 201 14.41 -18.08 17.97
N SER A 202 14.62 -19.37 17.74
CA SER A 202 13.65 -20.25 17.11
C SER A 202 13.73 -21.66 17.68
N ASP A 203 12.67 -22.43 17.49
CA ASP A 203 12.62 -23.84 17.84
C ASP A 203 13.56 -24.68 16.95
N ASN A 204 13.92 -25.88 17.44
CA ASN A 204 14.70 -26.88 16.71
C ASN A 204 16.05 -26.39 16.15
N LEU A 205 16.75 -25.54 16.90
CA LEU A 205 18.10 -25.12 16.56
C LEU A 205 19.12 -26.18 17.00
N THR A 206 20.24 -26.27 16.28
CA THR A 206 21.39 -27.08 16.69
C THR A 206 22.43 -26.18 17.35
N LEU A 207 22.72 -26.43 18.62
CA LEU A 207 23.89 -25.86 19.29
C LEU A 207 25.12 -26.65 18.86
N PHE A 208 25.97 -26.02 18.05
CA PHE A 208 27.23 -26.55 17.58
C PHE A 208 28.34 -26.09 18.52
N LEU A 209 29.09 -27.04 19.08
CA LEU A 209 30.20 -26.79 20.01
C LEU A 209 31.52 -27.32 19.43
N GLU A 210 32.54 -26.47 19.47
CA GLU A 210 33.92 -26.78 19.11
C GLU A 210 34.83 -26.56 20.33
N PRO A 211 35.09 -27.62 21.11
CA PRO A 211 35.89 -27.52 22.31
C PRO A 211 37.39 -27.42 22.01
N GLY A 212 38.12 -26.60 22.78
CA GLY A 212 39.56 -26.45 22.71
C GLY A 212 40.23 -26.43 24.09
N LYS A 213 41.53 -26.72 24.15
CA LYS A 213 42.35 -26.59 25.39
C LYS A 213 43.81 -26.32 25.05
N TYR A 214 44.58 -25.75 25.97
CA TYR A 214 46.00 -25.44 25.74
C TYR A 214 46.94 -26.60 26.14
N LEU A 215 46.55 -27.45 27.11
CA LEU A 215 47.38 -28.57 27.59
C LEU A 215 47.41 -29.79 26.67
N THR A 216 48.34 -30.72 26.92
CA THR A 216 48.52 -31.99 26.18
C THR A 216 47.20 -32.76 26.02
N PRO A 217 46.97 -33.42 24.86
CA PRO A 217 45.66 -33.99 24.50
C PRO A 217 45.03 -34.94 25.54
N ASP A 218 45.83 -35.63 26.34
CA ASP A 218 45.40 -36.82 27.10
C ASP A 218 45.06 -36.58 28.59
N ASP A 219 45.25 -35.38 29.14
CA ASP A 219 45.47 -35.29 30.60
C ASP A 219 44.27 -34.91 31.48
N PHE A 220 43.14 -34.45 30.93
CA PHE A 220 41.89 -34.32 31.70
C PHE A 220 40.65 -34.14 30.82
N GLU A 221 39.53 -34.69 31.29
CA GLU A 221 38.18 -34.38 30.80
C GLU A 221 37.57 -33.28 31.65
N TYR A 222 36.76 -32.40 31.05
CA TYR A 222 35.96 -31.43 31.79
C TYR A 222 34.46 -31.63 31.54
N PRO A 223 33.61 -31.40 32.56
CA PRO A 223 32.18 -31.54 32.40
C PRO A 223 31.64 -30.37 31.58
N LEU A 224 31.04 -30.68 30.43
CA LEU A 224 30.28 -29.72 29.64
C LEU A 224 28.80 -30.03 29.74
N MET A 225 27.97 -29.00 29.88
CA MET A 225 26.54 -29.20 29.95
C MET A 225 25.74 -28.01 29.46
N VAL A 226 24.48 -28.29 29.14
CA VAL A 226 23.48 -27.31 28.72
C VAL A 226 22.26 -27.40 29.64
N GLN A 227 21.89 -26.27 30.23
CA GLN A 227 20.66 -26.11 31.00
C GLN A 227 19.62 -25.32 30.21
N LYS A 228 18.35 -25.71 30.31
CA LYS A 228 17.22 -24.99 29.71
C LYS A 228 16.78 -23.84 30.63
N GLY A 229 16.81 -22.62 30.11
CA GLY A 229 16.51 -21.37 30.81
C GLY A 229 17.77 -20.58 31.15
N ASN A 230 17.56 -19.33 31.59
CA ASN A 230 18.60 -18.54 32.23
C ASN A 230 18.84 -19.09 33.65
N ALA A 231 19.89 -19.90 33.82
CA ALA A 231 20.16 -20.58 35.08
C ALA A 231 20.54 -19.60 36.21
N TRP A 232 20.99 -18.38 35.86
CA TRP A 232 21.29 -17.33 36.82
C TRP A 232 20.02 -16.75 37.46
N TRP A 233 18.98 -16.55 36.67
CA TRP A 233 17.67 -16.09 37.16
C TRP A 233 16.76 -17.22 37.62
N ASN A 234 17.21 -18.47 37.48
CA ASN A 234 16.43 -19.64 37.85
C ASN A 234 15.03 -19.63 37.21
N GLU A 235 14.95 -19.28 35.92
CA GLU A 235 13.67 -19.11 35.20
C GLU A 235 12.78 -20.37 35.24
N SER A 236 13.41 -21.54 35.32
CA SER A 236 12.74 -22.84 35.39
C SER A 236 12.18 -23.20 36.78
N GLY A 237 12.70 -22.59 37.85
CA GLY A 237 12.21 -22.78 39.22
C GLY A 237 12.28 -24.20 39.81
N VAL A 238 13.03 -25.14 39.23
CA VAL A 238 13.07 -26.53 39.68
C VAL A 238 13.90 -26.64 40.96
N LYS A 239 13.26 -27.12 42.03
CA LYS A 239 13.90 -27.39 43.32
C LYS A 239 14.69 -28.69 43.26
N GLN A 240 15.94 -28.65 43.72
CA GLN A 240 16.81 -29.80 43.90
C GLN A 240 17.25 -29.90 45.36
N PHE A 241 17.19 -31.10 45.93
CA PHE A 241 17.74 -31.39 47.24
C PHE A 241 19.10 -32.04 47.08
N GLU A 242 20.11 -31.46 47.74
CA GLU A 242 21.46 -31.99 47.78
C GLU A 242 21.81 -32.46 49.17
N TYR A 243 22.43 -33.63 49.24
CA TYR A 243 22.87 -34.24 50.49
C TYR A 243 24.39 -34.21 50.55
N TYR A 244 24.95 -33.44 51.49
CA TYR A 244 26.38 -33.42 51.78
C TYR A 244 26.57 -33.89 53.23
N GLY A 245 26.99 -35.16 53.38
CA GLY A 245 27.05 -35.80 54.70
C GLY A 245 25.66 -35.90 55.34
N ASN A 246 25.50 -35.26 56.50
CA ASN A 246 24.23 -35.23 57.24
C ASN A 246 23.39 -33.96 56.96
N GLU A 247 23.89 -33.06 56.13
CA GLU A 247 23.23 -31.78 55.82
C GLU A 247 22.47 -31.89 54.50
N THR A 248 21.26 -31.33 54.47
CA THR A 248 20.43 -31.20 53.27
C THR A 248 20.38 -29.74 52.85
N PHE A 249 20.78 -29.48 51.61
CA PHE A 249 20.74 -28.15 51.01
C PHE A 249 19.62 -28.11 49.98
N LEU A 250 18.78 -27.07 50.05
CA LEU A 250 17.82 -26.78 49.00
C LEU A 250 18.47 -25.80 48.02
N SER A 251 18.57 -26.23 46.77
CA SER A 251 19.02 -25.41 45.65
C SER A 251 17.96 -25.41 44.56
N TRP A 252 18.03 -24.44 43.67
CA TRP A 252 17.23 -24.38 42.46
C TRP A 252 18.16 -24.41 41.27
N ALA A 253 17.85 -25.26 40.30
CA ALA A 253 18.69 -25.41 39.12
C ALA A 253 17.83 -25.60 37.89
N SER A 254 18.26 -25.02 36.78
CA SER A 254 17.62 -25.24 35.50
C SER A 254 17.79 -26.68 35.00
N PRO A 255 16.75 -27.26 34.36
CA PRO A 255 16.82 -28.62 33.82
C PRO A 255 18.03 -28.80 32.92
N ILE A 256 18.81 -29.83 33.20
CA ILE A 256 19.94 -30.23 32.36
C ILE A 256 19.36 -31.00 31.18
N ILE A 257 19.51 -30.46 29.98
CA ILE A 257 19.02 -31.12 28.75
C ILE A 257 20.11 -31.93 28.06
N TRP A 258 21.37 -31.63 28.35
CA TRP A 258 22.51 -32.35 27.81
C TRP A 258 23.73 -32.20 28.73
N GLN A 259 24.53 -33.26 28.86
CA GLN A 259 25.78 -33.26 29.62
C GLN A 259 26.74 -34.32 29.07
N GLN A 260 28.02 -33.98 28.94
CA GLN A 260 29.08 -34.92 28.59
C GLN A 260 30.42 -34.45 29.18
N ASN A 261 31.30 -35.39 29.49
CA ASN A 261 32.71 -35.09 29.74
C ASN A 261 33.46 -34.97 28.41
N VAL A 262 34.13 -33.84 28.18
CA VAL A 262 34.74 -33.51 26.90
C VAL A 262 36.27 -33.62 27.00
N SER A 263 36.88 -34.33 26.06
CA SER A 263 38.32 -34.63 26.09
C SER A 263 39.15 -33.76 25.13
N ARG A 264 38.70 -33.43 23.89
CA ARG A 264 39.12 -32.27 23.06
C ARG A 264 38.64 -32.30 21.60
N THR A 265 38.33 -33.47 21.04
CA THR A 265 38.31 -33.65 19.57
C THR A 265 36.93 -33.75 18.96
N ASP A 266 35.93 -33.96 19.79
CA ASP A 266 34.60 -34.27 19.30
C ASP A 266 33.86 -32.96 19.11
N ILE A 267 33.51 -32.69 17.85
CA ILE A 267 32.47 -31.72 17.53
C ILE A 267 31.18 -32.26 18.13
N ILE A 268 30.47 -31.41 18.86
CA ILE A 268 29.26 -31.79 19.56
C ILE A 268 28.11 -30.97 19.01
N ASP A 269 27.08 -31.67 18.54
CA ASP A 269 25.82 -31.11 18.08
C ASP A 269 24.72 -31.45 19.09
N ILE A 270 24.06 -30.42 19.61
CA ILE A 270 22.99 -30.56 20.61
C ILE A 270 21.71 -29.96 20.04
N GLN A 271 20.63 -30.75 19.98
CA GLN A 271 19.33 -30.25 19.55
C GLN A 271 18.65 -29.44 20.66
N LEU A 272 18.27 -28.21 20.34
CA LEU A 272 17.50 -27.30 21.18
C LEU A 272 16.06 -27.30 20.66
N GLU A 273 15.18 -28.04 21.33
CA GLU A 273 13.80 -28.28 20.86
C GLU A 273 12.95 -27.00 20.82
N GLU A 274 13.17 -26.09 21.76
CA GLU A 274 12.33 -24.90 21.96
C GLU A 274 13.15 -23.60 21.90
N MET A 275 12.54 -22.53 21.40
CA MET A 275 13.06 -21.17 21.55
C MET A 275 13.12 -20.77 23.03
N GLY A 276 14.11 -19.96 23.41
CA GLY A 276 14.26 -19.52 24.79
C GLY A 276 15.70 -19.37 25.26
N TRP A 277 15.86 -19.05 26.54
CA TRP A 277 17.18 -19.00 27.17
C TRP A 277 17.74 -20.39 27.39
N TYR A 278 19.05 -20.49 27.26
CA TYR A 278 19.86 -21.65 27.59
C TYR A 278 21.13 -21.20 28.30
N THR A 279 21.71 -22.10 29.08
CA THR A 279 22.98 -21.86 29.78
C THR A 279 23.96 -22.97 29.44
N LEU A 280 25.08 -22.62 28.81
CA LEU A 280 26.22 -23.50 28.56
C LEU A 280 27.22 -23.35 29.71
N CYS A 281 27.66 -24.45 30.33
CA CYS A 281 28.53 -24.42 31.51
C CYS A 281 29.67 -25.44 31.42
N MET A 282 30.89 -25.03 31.77
CA MET A 282 32.09 -25.89 31.82
C MET A 282 32.39 -26.45 33.22
N THR A 283 31.61 -26.07 34.24
CA THR A 283 31.91 -26.31 35.66
C THR A 283 30.71 -26.87 36.42
N GLY A 284 29.95 -27.75 35.77
CA GLY A 284 28.72 -28.29 36.33
C GLY A 284 27.55 -27.28 36.32
N PRO A 285 26.38 -27.69 36.84
CA PRO A 285 25.16 -26.91 36.67
C PRO A 285 25.21 -25.68 37.57
N ILE A 286 24.74 -24.55 37.05
CA ILE A 286 24.49 -23.36 37.87
C ILE A 286 23.27 -23.64 38.73
N LYS A 287 23.43 -23.38 40.02
CA LYS A 287 22.38 -23.50 41.01
C LYS A 287 22.27 -22.21 41.79
N VAL A 288 21.07 -21.88 42.21
CA VAL A 288 20.79 -20.79 43.14
C VAL A 288 20.43 -21.43 44.48
N ASN A 289 21.02 -20.99 45.59
CA ASN A 289 20.72 -21.49 46.94
C ASN A 289 19.60 -20.68 47.60
N GLU A 290 19.10 -21.10 48.78
CA GLU A 290 17.98 -20.41 49.46
C GLU A 290 18.28 -18.96 49.82
N ASN A 291 19.56 -18.67 50.10
CA ASN A 291 20.05 -17.34 50.40
C ASN A 291 20.34 -16.49 49.14
N GLY A 292 20.03 -16.99 47.95
CA GLY A 292 20.31 -16.33 46.67
C GLY A 292 21.76 -16.42 46.21
N SER A 293 22.65 -17.09 46.96
CA SER A 293 24.02 -17.36 46.49
C SER A 293 24.00 -18.36 45.35
N ILE A 294 25.00 -18.28 44.48
CA ILE A 294 25.10 -19.15 43.32
C ILE A 294 26.12 -20.24 43.60
N GLY A 295 25.66 -21.49 43.49
CA GLY A 295 26.48 -22.67 43.59
C GLY A 295 26.89 -23.16 42.21
N MET A 296 28.17 -23.42 42.05
CA MET A 296 28.77 -24.11 40.90
C MET A 296 29.67 -25.22 41.45
N ARG A 297 29.79 -26.34 40.73
CA ARG A 297 30.72 -27.40 41.13
C ARG A 297 32.07 -27.14 40.49
N PHE A 298 32.98 -26.56 41.25
CA PHE A 298 34.31 -26.23 40.73
C PHE A 298 35.34 -27.34 41.00
N GLY A 299 36.13 -27.64 39.97
CA GLY A 299 37.39 -28.38 40.08
C GLY A 299 37.38 -29.74 39.39
N VAL A 300 38.06 -29.82 38.25
CA VAL A 300 38.69 -31.09 37.82
C VAL A 300 40.05 -31.11 38.50
N VAL A 301 40.14 -31.76 39.65
CA VAL A 301 41.41 -32.01 40.31
C VAL A 301 41.75 -33.46 40.06
N THR A 302 42.65 -33.71 39.12
CA THR A 302 43.37 -34.99 39.12
C THR A 302 44.50 -34.85 40.12
N LEU A 303 44.75 -35.86 40.92
CA LEU A 303 45.93 -35.88 41.78
C LEU A 303 47.00 -36.74 41.11
N ASP A 304 48.24 -36.27 41.11
CA ASP A 304 49.39 -37.10 40.74
C ASP A 304 49.57 -38.24 41.76
N GLU A 305 50.51 -39.16 41.51
CA GLU A 305 50.83 -40.26 42.44
C GLU A 305 51.25 -39.77 43.85
N GLY A 306 51.67 -38.51 43.97
CA GLY A 306 52.06 -37.85 45.21
C GLY A 306 50.93 -37.11 45.92
N GLY A 307 49.72 -37.09 45.37
CA GLY A 307 48.59 -36.35 45.94
C GLY A 307 48.61 -34.85 45.65
N ASN A 308 49.46 -34.37 44.72
CA ASN A 308 49.46 -32.97 44.28
C ASN A 308 48.45 -32.77 43.14
N PRO A 309 47.80 -31.60 43.03
CA PRO A 309 46.94 -31.28 41.91
C PRO A 309 47.72 -31.33 40.59
N TYR A 310 47.20 -32.08 39.64
CA TYR A 310 47.63 -32.17 38.25
C TYR A 310 46.40 -32.00 37.35
N PRO A 311 46.43 -31.14 36.32
CA PRO A 311 47.54 -30.29 35.90
C PRO A 311 47.80 -29.10 36.82
N VAL A 312 48.98 -28.48 36.68
CA VAL A 312 49.36 -27.22 37.36
C VAL A 312 48.58 -26.01 36.81
N TYR A 313 48.25 -26.02 35.54
CA TYR A 313 47.52 -24.93 34.87
C TYR A 313 46.56 -25.52 33.84
N ALA A 314 45.27 -25.27 33.96
CA ALA A 314 44.25 -25.72 33.02
C ALA A 314 43.67 -24.53 32.25
N HIS A 315 43.79 -24.58 30.92
CA HIS A 315 43.11 -23.65 30.03
C HIS A 315 42.32 -24.44 28.99
N ALA A 316 41.00 -24.29 28.99
CA ALA A 316 40.04 -24.85 28.04
C ALA A 316 39.10 -23.75 27.53
N TRP A 317 38.61 -23.87 26.31
CA TRP A 317 37.59 -22.98 25.78
C TRP A 317 36.59 -23.77 24.93
N ILE A 318 35.46 -23.15 24.62
CA ILE A 318 34.43 -23.70 23.75
C ILE A 318 33.96 -22.60 22.85
N ASP A 319 34.23 -22.76 21.56
CA ASP A 319 33.59 -21.96 20.53
C ASP A 319 32.23 -22.56 20.23
N PHE A 320 31.19 -21.74 20.20
CA PHE A 320 29.86 -22.21 19.87
C PHE A 320 29.06 -21.25 19.00
N LYS A 321 28.10 -21.83 18.28
CA LYS A 321 27.14 -21.13 17.43
C LYS A 321 25.83 -21.91 17.39
N LEU A 322 24.75 -21.22 17.00
CA LEU A 322 23.48 -21.86 16.72
C LEU A 322 23.33 -22.04 15.21
N LEU A 323 22.94 -23.24 14.81
CA LEU A 323 22.68 -23.59 13.42
C LEU A 323 21.19 -23.85 13.23
N ASN A 324 20.64 -23.38 12.11
CA ASN A 324 19.29 -23.77 11.70
C ASN A 324 19.29 -25.19 11.10
N SER A 325 18.11 -25.66 10.68
CA SER A 325 17.94 -26.98 10.04
C SER A 325 18.72 -27.16 8.74
N ASP A 326 19.13 -26.07 8.09
CA ASP A 326 19.94 -26.07 6.87
C ASP A 326 21.45 -26.10 7.17
N GLY A 327 21.84 -25.97 8.45
CA GLY A 327 23.24 -25.89 8.89
C GLY A 327 23.85 -24.49 8.84
N ASP A 328 23.05 -23.45 8.55
CA ASP A 328 23.49 -22.07 8.52
C ASP A 328 23.51 -21.47 9.93
N ALA A 329 24.52 -20.63 10.20
CA ALA A 329 24.63 -19.95 11.48
C ALA A 329 23.54 -18.88 11.66
N VAL A 330 22.94 -18.87 12.85
CA VAL A 330 21.83 -17.98 13.22
C VAL A 330 22.35 -16.89 14.16
N LEU A 331 21.82 -15.67 14.04
CA LEU A 331 22.06 -14.60 15.01
C LEU A 331 21.31 -14.89 16.31
N PHE A 332 21.97 -14.79 17.46
CA PHE A 332 21.37 -15.04 18.77
C PHE A 332 21.89 -14.05 19.82
N ASN A 333 21.18 -13.95 20.95
CA ASN A 333 21.56 -13.05 22.03
C ASN A 333 22.42 -13.78 23.06
N ILE A 334 23.54 -13.20 23.49
CA ILE A 334 24.35 -13.63 24.63
C ILE A 334 24.15 -12.66 25.78
N TRP A 335 23.93 -13.18 26.98
CA TRP A 335 24.04 -12.39 28.20
C TRP A 335 25.41 -12.62 28.81
N SER A 336 26.21 -11.55 28.90
CA SER A 336 27.51 -11.59 29.57
C SER A 336 27.49 -10.70 30.82
N ARG A 337 27.95 -11.27 31.92
CA ARG A 337 28.18 -10.57 33.17
C ARG A 337 29.62 -10.06 33.15
N GLY A 338 29.82 -8.78 32.86
CA GLY A 338 31.14 -8.16 33.05
C GLY A 338 31.45 -7.86 34.51
#